data_AF-A0A9D7BLC1-F1
#
_entry.id   AF-A0A9D7BLC1-F1
#
_cell.length_a   1.000
_cell.length_b   1.000
_cell.length_c   1.000
_cell.angle_alpha   90.00
_cell.angle_beta   90.00
_cell.angle_gamma   90.00
#
_symmetry.space_group_name_H-M   'P 1'
#
loop_
_entity.id
_entity.type
_entity.pdbx_description
1 polymer ?
#
loop_
_entity_poly.entity_id
_entity_poly.type
_entity_poly.pdbx_seq_one_letter_code
_entity_poly.pdbx_strand_id
1 'polypeptide(L)'
;MTYKRDYGYQPGVGILNEQNVLYIENRNGNSDAKAFQLDTLERMFQHLKDNNISRIDKFRADAASYQYDVVKLVEKKLHPFISGPETVMWKIFCLD
;
A
#
# COMPACT_ATOMS: atom_id res chain seq x y z
N MET A 1 -3.80 -12.80 14.18
CA MET A 1 -5.04 -12.62 14.97
C MET A 1 -5.57 -11.26 14.59
N THR A 2 -6.71 -11.20 13.90
CA THR A 2 -7.29 -9.91 13.47
C THR A 2 -7.67 -9.03 14.67
N TYR A 3 -7.98 -7.75 14.45
CA TYR A 3 -8.56 -6.87 15.47
C TYR A 3 -9.79 -7.51 16.16
N LYS A 4 -10.55 -8.35 15.44
CA LYS A 4 -11.71 -9.11 15.96
C LYS A 4 -11.36 -10.49 16.54
N ARG A 5 -10.07 -10.80 16.69
CA ARG A 5 -9.54 -12.08 17.21
C ARG A 5 -9.97 -13.32 16.42
N ASP A 6 -10.22 -13.14 15.12
CA ASP A 6 -10.56 -14.22 14.20
C ASP A 6 -9.42 -14.48 13.19
N TYR A 7 -9.42 -15.66 12.57
CA TYR A 7 -8.54 -15.99 11.44
C TYR A 7 -9.08 -15.32 10.17
N GLY A 8 -8.80 -14.03 10.02
CA GLY A 8 -9.17 -13.27 8.84
C GLY A 8 -8.09 -13.37 7.76
N TYR A 9 -8.50 -13.81 6.59
CA TYR A 9 -7.73 -13.66 5.36
C TYR A 9 -7.88 -12.21 4.86
N GLN A 10 -6.79 -11.46 4.76
CA GLN A 10 -6.81 -10.06 4.32
C GLN A 10 -5.88 -9.85 3.13
N PRO A 11 -6.41 -9.51 1.94
CA PRO A 11 -5.59 -9.24 0.76
C PRO A 11 -4.88 -7.90 0.90
N GLY A 12 -3.78 -7.73 0.16
CA GLY A 12 -3.17 -6.41 -0.04
C GLY A 12 -4.02 -5.63 -1.03
N VAL A 13 -4.53 -4.46 -0.64
CA VAL A 13 -5.39 -3.62 -1.50
C VAL A 13 -4.79 -2.23 -1.68
N GLY A 14 -4.66 -1.80 -2.92
CA GLY A 14 -4.27 -0.45 -3.30
C GLY A 14 -5.46 0.38 -3.79
N ILE A 15 -5.79 1.45 -3.05
CA ILE A 15 -6.93 2.32 -3.35
C ILE A 15 -6.42 3.72 -3.72
N LEU A 16 -6.93 4.23 -4.84
CA LEU A 16 -6.73 5.58 -5.33
C LEU A 16 -7.87 6.49 -4.88
N ASN A 17 -7.51 7.60 -4.23
CA ASN A 17 -8.42 8.66 -3.77
C ASN A 17 -9.58 8.18 -2.89
N GLU A 18 -9.50 6.96 -2.34
CA GLU A 18 -10.54 6.26 -1.57
C GLU A 18 -11.72 5.69 -2.38
N GLN A 19 -11.84 5.95 -3.70
CA GLN A 19 -12.94 5.42 -4.51
C GLN A 19 -12.54 4.30 -5.47
N ASN A 20 -11.31 4.33 -6.00
CA ASN A 20 -10.93 3.42 -7.08
C ASN A 20 -9.95 2.36 -6.57
N VAL A 21 -10.31 1.09 -6.69
CA VAL A 21 -9.38 -0.01 -6.39
C VAL A 21 -8.53 -0.28 -7.62
N LEU A 22 -7.21 -0.16 -7.49
CA LEU A 22 -6.26 -0.31 -8.58
C LEU A 22 -5.36 -1.54 -8.44
N TYR A 23 -5.34 -2.13 -7.24
CA TYR A 23 -4.52 -3.31 -6.96
C TYR A 23 -5.19 -4.19 -5.92
N ILE A 24 -5.19 -5.50 -6.19
CA ILE A 24 -5.59 -6.53 -5.24
C ILE A 24 -4.58 -7.67 -5.36
N GLU A 25 -3.97 -8.04 -4.24
CA GLU A 25 -3.06 -9.18 -4.16
C GLU A 25 -3.48 -10.15 -3.07
N ASN A 26 -3.47 -11.43 -3.45
CA ASN A 26 -3.72 -12.54 -2.55
C ASN A 26 -2.48 -12.76 -1.66
N ARG A 27 -2.61 -12.56 -0.35
CA ARG A 27 -1.59 -12.89 0.67
C ARG A 27 -1.81 -14.29 1.27
N ASN A 28 -0.93 -14.75 2.16
CA ASN A 28 -1.19 -15.94 2.97
C ASN A 28 -1.89 -15.50 4.27
N GLY A 29 -3.09 -16.04 4.55
CA GLY A 29 -3.88 -15.66 5.73
C GLY A 29 -3.26 -16.10 7.08
N ASN A 30 -2.22 -16.92 7.07
CA ASN A 30 -1.48 -17.31 8.26
C ASN A 30 -0.23 -16.46 8.54
N SER A 31 0.03 -15.44 7.72
CA SER A 31 1.13 -14.49 7.93
C SER A 31 0.70 -13.36 8.86
N ASP A 32 1.64 -12.85 9.67
CA ASP A 32 1.40 -11.64 10.44
C ASP A 32 1.30 -10.40 9.53
N ALA A 33 0.66 -9.35 10.02
CA ALA A 33 0.39 -8.13 9.24
C ALA A 33 1.65 -7.54 8.60
N LYS A 34 2.77 -7.61 9.32
CA LYS A 34 4.07 -7.05 8.93
C LYS A 34 4.80 -7.87 7.87
N ALA A 35 4.55 -9.18 7.79
CA ALA A 35 5.27 -10.06 6.90
C ALA A 35 5.01 -9.74 5.44
N PHE A 36 6.06 -9.74 4.63
CA PHE A 36 6.00 -9.48 3.18
C PHE A 36 5.41 -8.11 2.79
N GLN A 37 5.32 -7.17 3.73
CA GLN A 37 4.77 -5.85 3.46
C GLN A 37 5.60 -5.10 2.42
N LEU A 38 6.93 -5.14 2.56
CA LEU A 38 7.87 -4.55 1.61
C LEU A 38 7.67 -5.14 0.21
N ASP A 39 7.68 -6.47 0.09
CA ASP A 39 7.57 -7.15 -1.20
C ASP A 39 6.21 -6.87 -1.88
N THR A 40 5.13 -6.80 -1.09
CA THR A 40 3.77 -6.48 -1.58
C THR A 40 3.72 -5.06 -2.13
N LEU A 41 4.34 -4.10 -1.43
CA LEU A 41 4.42 -2.71 -1.87
C LEU A 41 5.29 -2.56 -3.12
N GLU A 42 6.41 -3.26 -3.21
CA GLU A 42 7.26 -3.25 -4.41
C GLU A 42 6.50 -3.77 -5.63
N ARG A 43 5.80 -4.90 -5.51
CA ARG A 43 4.95 -5.44 -6.57
C ARG A 43 3.84 -4.47 -6.95
N MET A 44 3.18 -3.85 -5.97
CA MET A 44 2.14 -2.87 -6.23
C MET A 44 2.69 -1.66 -7.00
N PHE A 45 3.79 -1.05 -6.54
CA PHE A 45 4.39 0.09 -7.22
C PHE A 45 4.85 -0.26 -8.63
N GLN A 46 5.36 -1.48 -8.84
CA GLN A 46 5.74 -1.96 -10.16
C GLN A 46 4.51 -2.11 -11.05
N HIS A 47 3.43 -2.70 -10.55
CA HIS A 47 2.18 -2.86 -11.29
C HIS A 47 1.58 -1.50 -11.71
N LEU A 48 1.62 -0.51 -10.82
CA LEU A 48 1.17 0.85 -11.13
C LEU A 48 2.03 1.48 -12.23
N LYS A 49 3.36 1.33 -12.13
CA LYS A 49 4.29 1.81 -13.15
C LYS A 49 4.04 1.15 -14.51
N ASP A 50 3.80 -0.15 -14.54
CA ASP A 50 3.52 -0.91 -15.77
C ASP A 50 2.21 -0.46 -16.43
N ASN A 51 1.25 0.06 -15.64
CA ASN A 51 0.00 0.64 -16.11
C ASN A 51 0.08 2.16 -16.36
N ASN A 52 1.29 2.73 -16.49
CA ASN A 52 1.53 4.17 -16.70
C ASN A 52 1.02 5.09 -15.58
N ILE A 53 0.84 4.56 -14.37
CA ILE A 53 0.49 5.33 -13.19
C ILE A 53 1.78 5.66 -12.46
N SER A 54 2.41 6.76 -12.87
CA SER A 54 3.74 7.13 -12.38
C SER A 54 3.74 8.09 -11.19
N ARG A 55 2.63 8.82 -10.97
CA ARG A 55 2.59 9.90 -9.98
C ARG A 55 1.86 9.48 -8.70
N ILE A 56 2.61 9.51 -7.60
CA ILE A 56 2.15 9.20 -6.24
C ILE A 56 2.56 10.38 -5.38
N ASP A 57 1.61 11.26 -5.06
CA ASP A 57 1.89 12.49 -4.27
C ASP A 57 1.76 12.25 -2.77
N LYS A 58 0.76 11.44 -2.38
CA LYS A 58 0.49 11.15 -0.98
C LYS A 58 0.24 9.67 -0.80
N PHE A 59 0.77 9.13 0.29
CA PHE A 59 0.70 7.72 0.62
C PHE A 59 0.25 7.55 2.07
N ARG A 60 -0.74 6.69 2.28
CA ARG A 60 -1.27 6.30 3.58
C ARG A 60 -1.27 4.78 3.66
N ALA A 61 -0.74 4.24 4.74
CA ALA A 61 -0.77 2.81 5.03
C ALA A 61 -1.17 2.53 6.47
N ASP A 62 -1.47 1.27 6.77
CA ASP A 62 -1.72 0.77 8.13
C ASP A 62 -0.46 0.80 9.01
N ALA A 63 -0.64 0.52 10.30
CA ALA A 63 0.45 0.56 11.29
C ALA A 63 1.51 -0.54 11.07
N ALA A 64 1.17 -1.67 10.44
CA ALA A 64 2.14 -2.73 10.15
C ALA A 64 3.16 -2.30 9.08
N SER A 65 2.83 -1.26 8.30
CA SER A 65 3.71 -0.63 7.32
C SER A 65 4.74 0.34 7.94
N TYR A 66 4.69 0.58 9.25
CA TYR A 66 5.69 1.41 9.95
C TYR A 66 6.98 0.62 10.22
N GLN A 67 7.65 0.21 9.14
CA GLN A 67 8.94 -0.48 9.13
C GLN A 67 9.96 0.37 8.37
N TYR A 68 11.22 0.36 8.80
CA TYR A 68 12.26 1.21 8.22
C TYR A 68 12.39 1.05 6.70
N ASP A 69 12.46 -0.19 6.22
CA ASP A 69 12.63 -0.47 4.79
C ASP A 69 11.40 -0.07 3.97
N VAL A 70 10.20 -0.21 4.54
CA VAL A 70 8.95 0.22 3.91
C VAL A 70 8.90 1.74 3.78
N VAL A 71 9.23 2.47 4.84
CA VAL A 71 9.29 3.95 4.80
C VAL A 71 10.29 4.41 3.74
N LYS A 72 11.48 3.81 3.72
CA LYS A 72 12.53 4.12 2.74
C LYS A 72 12.11 3.83 1.29
N LEU A 73 11.39 2.73 1.06
CA LEU A 73 10.81 2.41 -0.24
C LEU A 73 9.80 3.47 -0.67
N VAL A 74 8.88 3.83 0.23
CA VAL A 74 7.82 4.81 -0.01
C VAL A 74 8.39 6.18 -0.30
N GLU A 75 9.38 6.66 0.46
CA GLU A 75 10.08 7.92 0.21
C GLU A 75 10.74 7.98 -1.18
N LYS A 76 11.30 6.86 -1.65
CA LYS A 76 11.91 6.77 -2.99
C LYS A 76 10.88 6.83 -4.11
N LYS A 77 9.64 6.40 -3.86
CA LYS A 77 8.56 6.27 -4.84
C LYS A 77 7.63 7.48 -4.85
N LEU A 78 7.53 8.20 -3.74
CA LEU A 78 6.78 9.44 -3.61
C LEU A 78 7.45 10.56 -4.42
N HIS A 79 6.62 11.33 -5.12
CA HIS A 79 7.09 12.57 -5.73
C HIS A 79 7.23 13.66 -4.64
N PRO A 80 8.24 14.56 -4.76
CA PRO A 80 8.31 15.73 -3.89
C PRO A 80 6.99 16.49 -3.95
N PHE A 81 6.40 16.78 -2.78
CA PHE A 81 5.11 17.45 -2.69
C PHE A 81 5.18 18.82 -3.39
N ILE A 82 4.60 18.91 -4.59
CA ILE A 82 4.36 20.17 -5.29
C ILE A 82 2.87 20.44 -5.18
N SER A 83 2.49 21.54 -4.52
CA SER A 83 1.11 21.97 -4.35
C SER A 83 0.48 22.25 -5.71
N GLY A 84 -0.15 21.23 -6.29
CA GLY A 84 -0.91 21.30 -7.52
C GLY A 84 -2.32 20.71 -7.33
N PRO A 85 -3.28 21.09 -8.18
CA PRO A 85 -4.69 20.73 -8.03
C PRO A 85 -4.98 19.22 -8.16
N GLU A 86 -4.04 18.42 -8.69
CA GLU A 86 -4.20 16.98 -8.92
C GLU A 86 -3.41 16.15 -7.90
N THR A 87 -3.65 16.37 -6.61
CA THR A 87 -3.01 15.58 -5.56
C THR A 87 -3.60 14.17 -5.53
N VAL A 88 -2.79 13.15 -5.80
CA VAL A 88 -3.24 11.76 -5.81
C VAL A 88 -2.91 11.08 -4.47
N MET A 89 -3.96 10.67 -3.75
CA MET A 89 -3.86 10.02 -2.44
C MET A 89 -3.98 8.51 -2.59
N TRP A 90 -2.93 7.80 -2.24
CA TRP A 90 -2.90 6.35 -2.20
C TRP A 90 -3.12 5.87 -0.80
N LYS A 91 -4.10 4.99 -0.65
CA LYS A 91 -4.39 4.31 0.61
C LYS A 91 -4.18 2.83 0.39
N ILE A 92 -3.14 2.30 1.00
CA ILE A 92 -2.88 0.88 1.00
C ILE A 92 -3.31 0.33 2.34
N PHE A 93 -4.10 -0.72 2.27
CA PHE A 93 -4.46 -1.45 3.45
C PHE A 93 -3.92 -2.86 3.38
N CYS A 94 -3.16 -3.20 4.40
CA CYS A 94 -3.26 -4.51 5.00
C CYS A 94 -4.16 -4.31 6.21
N LEU A 95 -5.48 -4.43 6.03
CA LEU A 95 -6.40 -4.37 7.17
C LEU A 95 -6.00 -5.51 8.12
N ASP A 96 -5.99 -5.23 9.42
CA ASP A 96 -5.90 -6.20 10.52
C ASP A 96 -7.30 -6.53 11.05
#